data_AF-A0A937VJY1-F1
#
_entry.id   AF-A0A937VJY1-F1
#
_cell.length_a   1.000
_cell.length_b   1.000
_cell.length_c   1.000
_cell.angle_alpha   90.00
_cell.angle_beta   90.00
_cell.angle_gamma   90.00
#
_symmetry.space_group_name_H-M   'P 1'
#
loop_
_entity.id
_entity.type
_entity.pdbx_description
1 polymer ?
#
loop_
_entity_poly.entity_id
_entity_poly.type
_entity_poly.pdbx_seq_one_letter_code
_entity_poly.pdbx_strand_id
1 'polypeptide(L)' 'MAATTDGRLRVSAAVVVLLLAAAVGALSAAAPAEAESPSPTGKVVLRIGWLGEPDNMNPFIGWSNLVYEIYANEYLL' A
#
# COMPACT_ATOMS: atom_id res chain seq x y z
N MET A 1 -21.85 49.18 -22.98
CA MET A 1 -20.43 48.96 -22.60
C MET A 1 -20.39 47.82 -21.56
N ALA A 2 -20.62 46.57 -21.98
CA ALA A 2 -20.76 45.42 -21.06
C ALA A 2 -20.11 44.11 -21.58
N ALA A 3 -19.55 44.10 -22.79
CA ALA A 3 -19.05 42.88 -23.44
C ALA A 3 -17.64 42.44 -22.99
N THR A 4 -16.93 43.25 -22.18
CA THR A 4 -15.53 42.98 -21.79
C THR A 4 -15.40 42.16 -20.51
N THR A 5 -16.45 42.08 -19.69
CA THR A 5 -16.45 41.39 -18.40
C THR A 5 -16.46 39.87 -18.57
N ASP A 6 -17.26 39.34 -19.51
CA ASP A 6 -17.41 37.90 -19.75
C ASP A 6 -16.12 37.25 -20.31
N GLY A 7 -15.42 37.96 -21.21
CA GLY A 7 -14.15 37.49 -21.77
C GLY A 7 -13.05 37.45 -20.71
N ARG A 8 -12.99 38.45 -19.84
CA ARG A 8 -12.04 38.49 -18.72
C ARG A 8 -12.31 37.36 -17.72
N LEU A 9 -13.58 37.12 -17.38
CA LEU A 9 -14.00 36.04 -16.50
C LEU A 9 -13.60 34.65 -17.04
N ARG A 10 -13.80 34.41 -18.34
CA ARG A 10 -13.41 33.15 -18.99
C ARG A 10 -11.90 32.93 -18.98
N VAL A 11 -11.11 33.98 -19.24
CA VAL A 11 -9.64 33.90 -19.18
C VAL A 11 -9.17 33.64 -17.75
N SER A 12 -9.72 34.33 -16.75
CA SER A 12 -9.38 34.07 -15.35
C SER A 12 -9.77 32.66 -14.90
N ALA A 13 -10.92 32.14 -15.34
CA ALA A 13 -11.33 30.77 -15.03
C ALA A 13 -10.37 29.74 -15.65
N ALA A 14 -9.94 29.95 -16.90
CA ALA A 14 -8.97 29.08 -17.57
C ALA A 14 -7.60 29.08 -16.85
N VAL A 15 -7.14 30.24 -16.39
CA VAL A 15 -5.89 30.37 -15.63
C VAL A 15 -6.00 29.64 -14.28
N VAL A 16 -7.12 29.78 -13.57
CA VAL A 16 -7.34 29.09 -12.29
C VAL A 16 -7.34 27.57 -12.49
N VAL A 17 -8.00 27.07 -13.53
CA VAL A 17 -8.02 25.62 -13.85
C VAL A 17 -6.61 25.11 -14.18
N LEU A 18 -5.82 25.87 -14.96
CA LEU A 18 -4.44 25.52 -15.26
C LEU A 18 -3.56 25.47 -14.01
N LEU A 19 -3.70 26.44 -13.10
CA LEU A 19 -2.97 26.48 -11.84
C LEU A 19 -3.34 25.31 -10.93
N LEU A 20 -4.62 24.95 -10.86
CA LEU A 20 -5.09 23.80 -10.10
C LEU A 20 -4.54 22.48 -10.69
N ALA A 21 -4.57 22.32 -12.01
CA ALA A 21 -4.00 21.15 -12.67
C ALA A 21 -2.48 21.02 -12.43
N ALA A 22 -1.75 22.13 -12.49
CA ALA A 22 -0.33 22.17 -12.19
C ALA A 22 -0.03 21.83 -10.71
N ALA A 23 -0.85 22.33 -9.77
CA ALA A 23 -0.71 22.02 -8.35
C ALA A 23 -0.95 20.53 -8.05
N VAL A 24 -1.95 19.91 -8.68
CA VAL A 24 -2.23 18.48 -8.52
C VAL A 24 -1.11 17.62 -9.13
N GLY A 25 -0.60 17.99 -10.30
CA GLY A 25 0.54 17.31 -10.93
C GLY A 25 1.82 17.40 -10.09
N ALA A 26 2.09 18.57 -9.49
CA ALA A 26 3.24 18.76 -8.60
C ALA A 26 3.12 17.92 -7.32
N LEU A 27 1.91 17.75 -6.77
CA LEU A 27 1.69 16.91 -5.59
C LEU A 27 1.93 15.42 -5.88
N SER A 28 1.58 14.95 -7.09
CA SER A 28 1.89 13.57 -7.53
C SER A 28 3.39 13.35 -7.76
N ALA A 29 4.13 14.37 -8.20
CA ALA A 29 5.57 14.27 -8.41
C ALA A 29 6.38 14.35 -7.11
N ALA A 30 5.80 14.95 -6.06
CA ALA A 30 6.37 15.03 -4.72
C ALA A 30 6.00 13.85 -3.82
N ALA A 31 5.25 12.87 -4.32
CA ALA A 31 5.05 11.62 -3.60
C ALA A 31 6.43 11.01 -3.34
N PRO A 32 6.80 10.74 -2.06
CA PRO A 32 8.05 10.07 -1.78
C PRO A 32 8.04 8.75 -2.56
N ALA A 33 9.06 8.54 -3.39
CA ALA A 33 9.26 7.25 -4.02
C ALA A 33 9.23 6.21 -2.91
N GLU A 34 8.26 5.30 -2.94
CA GLU A 34 8.21 4.19 -2.00
C GLU A 34 9.54 3.45 -2.16
N ALA A 35 10.42 3.59 -1.17
CA ALA A 35 11.70 2.92 -1.19
C ALA A 35 11.40 1.43 -1.09
N GLU A 36 11.47 0.73 -2.22
CA GLU A 36 11.36 -0.73 -2.24
C GLU A 36 12.39 -1.29 -1.28
N SER A 37 11.92 -2.11 -0.35
CA SER A 37 12.82 -2.83 0.55
C SER A 37 13.67 -3.78 -0.30
N PRO A 38 15.00 -3.79 -0.14
CA PRO A 38 15.86 -4.61 -0.98
C PRO A 38 15.47 -6.09 -0.84
N SER A 39 15.13 -6.71 -1.96
CA SER A 39 14.85 -8.14 -2.01
C SER A 39 16.13 -8.96 -1.81
N PRO A 40 16.08 -10.03 -1.01
CA PRO A 40 17.24 -10.88 -0.78
C PRO A 40 17.69 -11.57 -2.07
N THR A 41 18.99 -11.52 -2.36
CA THR A 41 19.61 -12.09 -3.59
C THR A 41 19.90 -13.59 -3.50
N GLY A 42 19.43 -14.28 -2.46
CA GLY A 42 19.76 -15.68 -2.19
C GLY A 42 18.77 -16.37 -1.24
N LYS A 43 19.10 -17.60 -0.82
CA LYS A 43 18.23 -18.39 0.06
C LYS A 43 18.00 -17.66 1.39
N VAL A 44 16.75 -17.39 1.70
CA VAL A 44 16.31 -16.93 3.03
C VAL A 44 15.82 -18.13 3.82
N VAL A 45 16.30 -18.29 5.05
CA VAL A 45 15.81 -19.30 5.98
C VAL A 45 15.21 -18.58 7.18
N LEU A 46 13.88 -18.59 7.27
CA LEU A 46 13.16 -18.13 8.44
C LEU A 46 13.11 -19.24 9.49
N ARG A 47 13.53 -18.93 10.72
CA ARG A 47 13.49 -19.86 11.85
C ARG A 47 12.48 -19.35 12.86
N ILE A 48 11.38 -20.06 13.01
CA ILE A 48 10.31 -19.74 13.94
C ILE A 48 10.30 -20.83 15.01
N GLY A 49 10.35 -20.42 16.28
CA GLY A 49 10.10 -21.32 17.41
C GLY A 49 8.65 -21.24 17.86
N TRP A 50 8.19 -22.25 18.60
CA TRP A 50 6.86 -22.28 19.20
C TRP A 50 6.93 -22.08 20.71
N LEU A 51 5.88 -21.48 21.28
CA LEU A 51 5.78 -21.18 22.71
C LEU A 51 5.50 -22.42 23.58
N GLY A 52 5.15 -23.54 22.96
CA GLY A 52 4.87 -24.82 23.60
C GLY A 52 4.86 -25.94 22.57
N GLU A 53 4.67 -27.18 23.04
CA GLU A 53 4.59 -28.33 22.14
C GLU A 53 3.20 -28.40 21.49
N PRO A 54 3.10 -28.54 20.16
CA PRO A 54 1.83 -28.76 19.51
C PRO A 54 1.25 -30.14 19.89
N ASP A 55 -0.04 -30.18 20.18
CA ASP A 55 -0.73 -31.40 20.58
C ASP A 55 -1.02 -32.34 19.39
N ASN A 56 -1.13 -31.77 18.19
CA ASN A 56 -1.37 -32.51 16.96
C ASN A 56 -0.83 -31.72 15.75
N MET A 57 -0.49 -32.39 14.65
CA MET A 57 -0.11 -31.73 13.39
C MET A 57 -1.27 -31.61 12.40
N ASN A 58 -2.40 -32.25 12.69
CA ASN A 58 -3.61 -32.09 11.89
C ASN A 58 -4.50 -30.98 12.50
N PRO A 59 -4.74 -29.87 11.78
CA PRO A 59 -5.53 -28.73 12.28
C PRO A 59 -7.02 -29.05 12.49
N PHE A 60 -7.51 -30.18 11.98
CA PHE A 60 -8.92 -30.58 12.14
C PHE A 60 -9.18 -31.39 13.42
N ILE A 61 -8.12 -31.85 14.09
CA ILE A 61 -8.22 -32.65 15.33
C ILE A 61 -7.32 -32.12 16.45
N GLY A 62 -6.39 -31.22 16.15
CA GLY A 62 -5.63 -30.48 17.16
C GLY A 62 -6.50 -29.45 17.87
N TRP A 63 -6.20 -29.21 19.14
CA TRP A 63 -6.91 -28.24 19.98
C TRP A 63 -6.09 -27.00 20.29
N SER A 64 -4.75 -27.08 20.27
CA SER A 64 -3.91 -25.92 20.57
C SER A 64 -3.88 -24.91 19.43
N ASN A 65 -3.82 -23.62 19.79
CA ASN A 65 -3.69 -22.54 18.80
C ASN A 65 -2.43 -22.67 17.92
N LEU A 66 -1.36 -23.27 18.47
CA LEU A 66 -0.11 -23.51 17.76
C LEU A 66 -0.30 -24.35 16.49
N VAL A 67 -1.23 -25.31 16.48
CA VAL A 67 -1.50 -26.14 15.29
C VAL A 67 -2.03 -25.29 14.13
N TYR A 68 -2.91 -24.33 14.45
CA TYR A 68 -3.48 -23.42 13.45
C TYR A 68 -2.45 -22.40 12.94
N GLU A 69 -1.57 -21.90 13.82
CA GLU A 69 -0.49 -20.98 13.45
C GLU A 69 0.54 -21.66 12.51
N ILE A 70 0.91 -22.91 12.80
CA ILE A 70 1.81 -23.70 11.94
C ILE A 70 1.13 -23.97 10.59
N TYR A 71 -0.13 -24.42 10.59
CA TYR A 71 -0.86 -24.68 9.36
C TYR A 71 -1.00 -23.44 8.47
N ALA A 72 -1.26 -22.27 9.07
CA ALA A 72 -1.35 -21.02 8.33
C ALA A 72 -0.01 -20.60 7.70
N ASN A 73 1.11 -20.78 8.41
CA ASN A 73 2.44 -20.49 7.85
C ASN A 73 2.81 -21.38 6.65
N GLU A 74 2.39 -22.64 6.64
CA GLU A 74 2.76 -23.58 5.57
C GLU A 74 1.83 -23.53 4.35
N TYR A 75 0.54 -23.16 4.53
CA TYR A 75 -0.47 -23.33 3.47
C TYR A 75 -1.28 -22.07 3.12
N LEU A 76 -1.23 -21.00 3.92
CA LEU A 76 -2.05 -19.79 3.71
C LEU A 76 -1.22 -18.53 3.44
N LEU A 77 0.10 -18.61 3.61
CA LEU A 77 1.09 -17.56 3.31
C LEU A 77 2.01 -18.04 2.20
#